data_AF-A0A3Q9IZX5-F1
#
_entry.id   AF-A0A3Q9IZX5-F1
#
_cell.length_a   1.000
_cell.length_b   1.000
_cell.length_c   1.000
_cell.angle_alpha   90.00
_cell.angle_beta   90.00
_cell.angle_gamma   90.00
#
_symmetry.space_group_name_H-M   'P 1'
#
loop_
_entity.id
_entity.type
_entity.pdbx_description
1 polymer ?
#
loop_
_entity_poly.entity_id
_entity_poly.type
_entity_poly.pdbx_seq_one_letter_code
_entity_poly.pdbx_strand_id
1 'polypeptide(L)'
;MDTRRKAARSPHARRPILLWEGGGTWVLCDPAPGPGGSRRPLGRVDATVDGGYELSIAGRADSTSYASLAEVVEAVGAVVVGGVHDRMPGSTLPPM
;
A
#
# COMPACT_ATOMS: atom_id res chain seq x y z
N MET A 1 -5.09 22.33 40.92
CA MET A 1 -3.96 21.56 40.34
C MET A 1 -4.45 20.89 39.07
N ASP A 2 -4.28 21.59 37.95
CA ASP A 2 -4.59 21.09 36.61
C ASP A 2 -3.52 20.11 36.15
N THR A 3 -3.90 18.87 35.86
CA THR A 3 -3.21 18.06 34.85
C THR A 3 -4.25 17.43 33.93
N ARG A 4 -4.98 18.28 33.20
CA ARG A 4 -5.56 17.89 31.91
C ARG A 4 -4.39 17.45 31.03
N ARG A 5 -4.08 16.15 31.01
CA ARG A 5 -3.25 15.56 29.95
C ARG A 5 -4.02 15.76 28.67
N LYS A 6 -3.69 16.88 28.02
CA LYS A 6 -4.03 17.26 26.66
C LYS A 6 -3.78 16.01 25.82
N ALA A 7 -4.85 15.30 25.46
CA ALA A 7 -4.80 14.32 24.41
C ALA A 7 -4.25 15.09 23.20
N ALA A 8 -2.97 14.86 22.89
CA ALA A 8 -2.39 15.35 21.67
C ALA A 8 -3.25 14.73 20.57
N ARG A 9 -4.18 15.51 20.02
CA ARG A 9 -4.67 15.26 18.66
C ARG A 9 -3.41 15.25 17.80
N SER A 10 -2.85 14.08 17.54
CA SER A 10 -1.76 13.91 16.58
C SER A 10 -2.28 14.45 15.24
N PRO A 11 -1.75 15.57 14.70
CA PRO A 11 -2.46 16.31 13.65
C PRO A 11 -2.56 15.59 12.31
N HIS A 12 -1.85 14.49 12.11
CA HIS A 12 -1.98 13.63 10.94
C HIS A 12 -1.71 12.19 11.37
N ALA A 13 -2.74 11.33 11.37
CA ALA A 13 -2.51 9.89 11.35
C ALA A 13 -1.70 9.62 10.08
N ARG A 14 -0.41 9.26 10.23
CA ARG A 14 0.47 9.04 9.08
C ARG A 14 -0.08 7.83 8.32
N ARG A 15 -0.59 8.07 7.12
CA ARG A 15 -1.19 7.02 6.28
C ARG A 15 -0.10 6.08 5.75
N PRO A 16 -0.31 4.76 5.74
CA PRO A 16 0.55 3.82 5.01
C PRO A 16 0.80 4.29 3.57
N ILE A 17 1.93 3.89 2.98
CA ILE A 17 2.18 4.15 1.56
C ILE A 17 2.32 2.85 0.78
N LEU A 18 1.87 2.83 -0.46
CA LEU A 18 2.11 1.74 -1.40
C LEU A 18 3.20 2.17 -2.39
N LEU A 19 4.29 1.42 -2.42
CA LEU A 19 5.42 1.64 -3.32
C LEU A 19 5.42 0.58 -4.41
N TRP A 20 5.54 1.00 -5.66
CA TRP A 20 5.67 0.08 -6.79
C TRP A 20 7.07 -0.55 -6.81
N GLU A 21 7.15 -1.89 -6.84
CA GLU A 21 8.41 -2.61 -7.00
C GLU A 21 8.58 -3.28 -8.37
N GLY A 22 7.56 -3.24 -9.23
CA GLY A 22 7.61 -3.87 -10.55
C GLY A 22 6.88 -5.21 -10.58
N GLY A 23 6.68 -5.74 -11.78
CA GLY A 23 6.16 -7.11 -11.98
C GLY A 23 4.74 -7.38 -11.47
N GLY A 24 3.95 -6.34 -11.18
CA GLY A 24 2.62 -6.48 -10.57
C GLY A 24 2.61 -6.28 -9.06
N THR A 25 3.76 -6.00 -8.44
CA THR A 25 3.92 -5.96 -6.99
C THR A 25 4.01 -4.55 -6.43
N TRP A 26 3.27 -4.32 -5.36
CA TRP A 26 3.36 -3.15 -4.50
C TRP A 26 3.73 -3.55 -3.08
N VAL A 27 4.55 -2.73 -2.42
CA VAL A 27 4.90 -2.92 -1.01
C VAL A 27 4.17 -1.87 -0.19
N LEU A 28 3.37 -2.33 0.77
CA LEU A 28 2.73 -1.49 1.77
C LEU A 28 3.75 -1.18 2.85
N CYS A 29 4.00 0.10 3.11
CA CYS A 29 5.06 0.57 4.00
C CYS A 29 4.56 1.55 5.05
N ASP A 30 5.26 1.58 6.18
CA ASP A 30 5.15 2.67 7.13
C ASP A 30 5.59 3.98 6.44
N PRO A 31 4.82 5.06 6.57
CA PRO A 31 5.17 6.36 6.01
C PRO A 31 6.41 6.98 6.65
N ALA A 32 6.75 6.61 7.89
CA ALA A 32 7.94 7.07 8.57
C ALA A 32 9.16 6.24 8.12
N PRO A 33 10.21 6.87 7.57
CA PRO A 33 11.48 6.17 7.40
C PRO A 33 12.02 5.79 8.78
N GLY A 34 12.52 4.55 8.88
CA GLY A 34 13.27 4.09 10.04
C GLY A 34 14.65 4.74 10.14
N PRO A 35 15.40 4.45 11.22
CA PRO A 35 16.80 4.84 11.34
C PRO A 35 17.58 4.27 10.14
N GLY A 36 18.16 5.13 9.32
CA GLY A 36 18.84 4.74 8.07
C GLY A 36 18.05 5.04 6.78
N GLY A 37 16.86 5.65 6.87
CA GLY A 37 16.12 6.12 5.70
C GLY A 37 15.28 5.06 4.99
N SER A 38 15.39 3.79 5.38
CA SER A 38 14.56 2.70 4.86
C SER A 38 13.15 2.73 5.46
N ARG A 39 12.14 2.47 4.64
CA ARG A 39 10.77 2.34 5.11
C ARG A 39 10.52 0.91 5.57
N ARG A 40 9.77 0.75 6.66
CA ARG A 40 9.42 -0.57 7.17
C ARG A 40 8.26 -1.15 6.37
N PRO A 41 8.41 -2.33 5.74
CA PRO A 41 7.28 -2.99 5.08
C PRO A 41 6.27 -3.48 6.12
N LEU A 42 5.00 -3.26 5.82
CA LEU A 42 3.83 -3.67 6.58
C LEU A 42 3.06 -4.79 5.86
N GLY A 43 3.24 -4.91 4.55
CA GLY A 43 2.56 -5.89 3.72
C GLY A 43 2.93 -5.76 2.26
N ARG A 44 2.28 -6.57 1.42
CA ARG A 44 2.52 -6.66 -0.01
C ARG A 44 1.18 -6.79 -0.73
N VAL A 45 1.10 -6.22 -1.92
CA VAL A 45 -0.04 -6.36 -2.82
C VAL A 45 0.48 -6.88 -4.14
N ASP A 46 -0.06 -7.99 -4.62
CA ASP A 46 0.32 -8.59 -5.89
C ASP A 46 -0.88 -8.59 -6.84
N ALA A 47 -0.66 -8.14 -8.08
CA ALA A 47 -1.63 -8.33 -9.15
C ALA A 47 -1.77 -9.84 -9.45
N THR A 48 -3.01 -10.31 -9.53
CA THR A 48 -3.30 -11.72 -9.83
C THR A 48 -3.42 -11.91 -11.34
N VAL A 49 -3.24 -13.17 -11.78
CA VAL A 49 -3.39 -13.53 -13.21
C VAL A 49 -4.80 -13.29 -13.74
N ASP A 50 -5.80 -13.32 -12.86
CA ASP A 50 -7.21 -13.09 -13.19
C ASP A 50 -7.59 -11.61 -13.24
N GLY A 51 -6.63 -10.69 -13.07
CA GLY A 51 -6.84 -9.24 -13.18
C GLY A 51 -7.27 -8.55 -11.87
N GLY A 52 -7.17 -9.25 -10.73
CA GLY A 52 -7.42 -8.70 -9.39
C GLY A 52 -6.12 -8.35 -8.65
N TYR A 53 -6.25 -8.08 -7.36
CA TYR A 53 -5.13 -7.78 -6.47
C TYR A 53 -5.27 -8.56 -5.17
N GLU A 54 -4.18 -9.15 -4.70
CA GLU A 54 -4.12 -9.87 -3.43
C GLU A 54 -3.25 -9.11 -2.43
N LEU A 55 -3.83 -8.73 -1.29
CA LEU A 55 -3.13 -8.07 -0.19
C LEU A 55 -2.74 -9.10 0.88
N SER A 56 -1.45 -9.16 1.20
CA SER A 56 -0.89 -9.90 2.33
C SER A 56 -0.30 -8.94 3.37
N ILE A 57 -0.74 -9.03 4.63
CA ILE A 57 -0.23 -8.19 5.72
C ILE A 57 0.80 -8.96 6.54
N ALA A 58 1.96 -8.33 6.80
CA ALA A 58 3.01 -8.95 7.60
C ALA A 58 2.51 -9.33 8.99
N GLY A 59 2.73 -10.58 9.38
CA GLY A 59 2.25 -11.12 10.67
C GLY A 59 0.79 -11.61 10.64
N ARG A 60 0.12 -11.55 9.49
CA ARG A 60 -1.15 -12.26 9.24
C ARG A 60 -0.90 -13.45 8.32
N ALA A 61 -1.65 -14.53 8.54
CA ALA A 61 -1.53 -15.75 7.75
C ALA A 61 -2.44 -15.74 6.51
N ASP A 62 -3.46 -14.90 6.53
CA ASP A 62 -4.46 -14.72 5.49
C ASP A 62 -4.09 -13.59 4.53
N SER A 63 -4.47 -13.77 3.26
CA SER A 63 -4.50 -12.73 2.26
C SER A 63 -5.94 -12.36 1.92
N THR A 64 -6.14 -11.16 1.40
CA THR A 64 -7.47 -10.67 0.99
C THR A 64 -7.43 -10.25 -0.47
N SER A 65 -8.35 -10.77 -1.26
CA SER A 65 -8.49 -10.44 -2.68
C SER A 65 -9.39 -9.22 -2.89
N TYR A 66 -9.01 -8.39 -3.84
CA TYR A 66 -9.69 -7.16 -4.25
C TYR A 66 -9.80 -7.13 -5.77
N ALA A 67 -10.84 -6.49 -6.29
CA ALA A 67 -11.05 -6.39 -7.74
C ALA A 67 -10.15 -5.33 -8.39
N SER A 68 -9.63 -4.38 -7.61
CA SER A 68 -8.75 -3.32 -8.12
C SER A 68 -7.77 -2.83 -7.05
N LEU A 69 -6.68 -2.19 -7.50
CA LEU A 69 -5.72 -1.53 -6.60
C LEU A 69 -6.39 -0.39 -5.80
N ALA A 70 -7.39 0.28 -6.37
CA ALA A 70 -8.12 1.35 -5.69
C ALA A 70 -8.86 0.85 -4.45
N GLU A 71 -9.48 -0.34 -4.53
CA GLU A 71 -10.12 -0.98 -3.37
C GLU A 71 -9.11 -1.33 -2.28
N VAL A 72 -7.93 -1.82 -2.66
CA VAL A 72 -6.85 -2.08 -1.69
C VAL A 72 -6.45 -0.78 -0.98
N VAL A 73 -6.26 0.31 -1.73
CA VAL A 73 -5.87 1.63 -1.21
C VAL A 73 -6.92 2.16 -0.22
N GLU A 74 -8.20 2.05 -0.55
CA GLU A 74 -9.29 2.41 0.36
C GLU A 74 -9.30 1.53 1.62
N ALA A 75 -9.18 0.21 1.46
CA ALA A 75 -9.24 -0.75 2.56
C ALA A 75 -8.13 -0.53 3.61
N VAL A 76 -6.91 -0.21 3.16
CA VAL A 76 -5.77 0.02 4.06
C VAL A 76 -5.51 1.51 4.36
N GLY A 77 -6.29 2.41 3.76
CA GLY A 77 -6.12 3.85 3.88
C GLY A 77 -4.74 4.35 3.42
N ALA A 78 -4.16 3.71 2.41
CA ALA A 78 -2.81 4.02 1.91
C ALA A 78 -2.79 5.23 0.97
N VAL A 79 -1.58 5.71 0.70
CA VAL A 79 -1.28 6.63 -0.42
C VAL A 79 -0.33 5.93 -1.38
N VAL A 80 -0.64 5.94 -2.67
CA VAL A 80 0.24 5.37 -3.69
C VAL A 80 1.39 6.34 -3.98
N VAL A 81 2.62 5.84 -3.95
CA VAL A 81 3.84 6.62 -4.17
C VAL A 81 4.64 5.98 -5.30
N GLY A 82 4.92 6.77 -6.34
CA GLY A 82 5.38 6.27 -7.64
C GLY A 82 4.20 6.20 -8.61
N GLY A 83 4.38 6.68 -9.84
CA GLY A 83 3.32 6.73 -10.83
C GLY A 83 2.66 5.36 -10.98
N VAL A 84 1.32 5.33 -10.93
CA VAL A 84 0.52 4.14 -11.25
C VAL A 84 0.79 3.85 -12.72
N HIS A 85 1.85 3.10 -13.00
CA HIS A 85 2.01 2.48 -14.30
C HIS A 85 0.99 1.34 -14.33
N ASP A 86 -0.25 1.71 -14.64
CA ASP A 86 -1.39 0.85 -14.93
C ASP A 86 -1.15 0.08 -16.24
N ARG A 87 -0.02 -0.62 -16.32
CA ARG A 87 0.16 -1.67 -17.31
C ARG A 87 0.10 -2.98 -16.56
N MET A 88 -1.12 -3.49 -16.44
CA MET A 88 -1.31 -4.92 -16.24
C MET A 88 -0.38 -5.66 -17.23
N PRO A 89 0.41 -6.64 -16.78
CA PRO A 89 1.16 -7.51 -17.68
C PRO A 89 0.15 -8.30 -18.53
N GLY A 90 -0.10 -7.82 -19.75
CA GLY A 90 -1.11 -8.41 -20.65
C GLY A 90 -1.79 -7.41 -21.61
N SER A 91 -1.70 -6.10 -21.36
CA SER A 91 -2.18 -5.10 -22.33
C SER A 91 -1.13 -4.89 -23.44
N THR A 92 -1.01 -5.88 -24.32
CA THR A 92 -0.42 -5.69 -25.64
C THR A 92 -1.40 -4.82 -26.41
N LEU A 93 -1.17 -3.51 -26.46
CA LEU A 93 -1.78 -2.69 -27.50
C LEU A 93 -1.35 -3.31 -28.85
N PRO A 94 -2.28 -3.68 -29.74
CA PRO A 94 -1.88 -4.10 -31.07
C PRO A 94 -1.17 -2.93 -31.76
N PRO A 95 -0.09 -3.17 -32.52
CA PRO A 95 0.47 -2.14 -33.38
C PRO A 95 -0.60 -1.68 -34.38
N MET A 96 -0.78 -0.37 -34.52
CA MET A 96 -1.51 0.23 -35.65
C MET A 96 -0.77 -0.04 -36.95
#